data_AF-A0A8X6LRU7-F1
#
_entry.id   AF-A0A8X6LRU7-F1
#
_cell.length_a   1.000
_cell.length_b   1.000
_cell.length_c   1.000
_cell.angle_alpha   90.00
_cell.angle_beta   90.00
_cell.angle_gamma   90.00
#
_symmetry.space_group_name_H-M   'P 1'
#
loop_
_entity.id
_entity.type
_entity.pdbx_description
1 polymer ?
#
loop_
_entity_poly.entity_id
_entity_poly.type
_entity_poly.pdbx_seq_one_letter_code
_entity_poly.pdbx_strand_id
1 'polypeptide(L)'
;MTTLYEVVTVKLGYKKLCARWVPKMLTEEHKKKMMGFALDFLTRYAEAGDVFLDQIVTGDETWVYHYTPESKQQSMQWCHSNSPKAKKCKASISTKQILASVFGTDKAFFCWN
;
A
#
# COMPACT_ATOMS: atom_id res chain seq x y z
N MET A 1 16.75 -39.80 -1.72
CA MET A 1 16.18 -39.06 -0.58
C MET A 1 15.43 -37.87 -1.14
N THR A 2 14.10 -37.83 -1.07
CA THR A 2 13.35 -36.62 -1.44
C THR A 2 13.58 -35.55 -0.40
N THR A 3 14.03 -34.38 -0.81
CA THR A 3 14.28 -33.27 0.12
C THR A 3 12.94 -32.77 0.68
N LEU A 4 12.95 -32.23 1.90
CA LEU A 4 11.77 -31.59 2.50
C LEU A 4 11.16 -30.55 1.53
N TYR A 5 12.02 -29.85 0.79
CA TYR A 5 11.61 -28.86 -0.21
C TYR A 5 10.78 -29.47 -1.34
N GLU A 6 11.19 -30.61 -1.90
CA GLU A 6 10.44 -31.31 -2.97
C GLU A 6 9.09 -31.81 -2.48
N VAL A 7 9.01 -32.33 -1.26
CA VAL A 7 7.72 -32.79 -0.71
C VAL A 7 6.76 -31.62 -0.55
N VAL A 8 7.22 -30.50 0.00
CA VAL A 8 6.39 -29.32 0.25
C VAL A 8 5.96 -28.64 -1.05
N THR A 9 6.87 -28.48 -2.01
CA THR A 9 6.57 -27.73 -3.24
C THR A 9 5.91 -28.59 -4.33
N VAL A 10 6.41 -29.81 -4.56
CA VAL A 10 5.97 -30.67 -5.67
C VAL A 10 4.81 -31.56 -5.25
N LYS A 11 4.94 -32.27 -4.12
CA LYS A 11 3.89 -33.22 -3.69
C LYS A 11 2.70 -32.53 -3.03
N LEU A 12 2.97 -31.53 -2.18
CA LEU A 12 1.94 -30.80 -1.44
C LEU A 12 1.52 -29.49 -2.11
N GLY A 13 2.22 -29.03 -3.16
CA GLY A 13 1.80 -27.86 -3.95
C GLY A 13 1.91 -26.50 -3.22
N TYR A 14 2.76 -26.40 -2.19
CA TYR A 14 2.97 -25.16 -1.44
C TYR A 14 4.00 -24.25 -2.10
N LYS A 15 3.77 -22.95 -2.00
CA LYS A 15 4.68 -21.90 -2.47
C LYS A 15 4.99 -20.97 -1.31
N LYS A 16 6.25 -20.51 -1.23
CA LYS A 16 6.66 -19.50 -0.27
C LYS A 16 6.31 -18.12 -0.83
N LEU A 17 5.33 -17.44 -0.22
CA LEU A 17 4.84 -16.14 -0.68
C LEU A 17 4.92 -15.12 0.45
N CYS A 18 5.18 -13.86 0.10
CA CYS A 18 4.99 -12.75 1.03
C CYS A 18 3.55 -12.24 0.93
N ALA A 19 2.94 -11.94 2.07
CA ALA A 19 1.68 -11.23 2.15
C ALA A 19 1.77 -9.89 1.41
N ARG A 20 0.69 -9.48 0.72
CA ARG A 20 0.61 -8.11 0.19
C ARG A 20 0.29 -7.19 1.36
N TRP A 21 1.11 -6.16 1.54
CA TRP A 21 0.84 -5.10 2.52
C TRP A 21 -0.38 -4.31 2.06
N VAL A 22 -1.36 -4.18 2.95
CA VAL A 22 -2.56 -3.37 2.72
C VAL A 22 -2.70 -2.42 3.92
N PRO A 23 -2.81 -1.09 3.69
CA PRO A 23 -2.90 -0.11 4.77
C PRO A 23 -4.11 -0.34 5.69
N LYS A 24 -5.27 -0.65 5.11
CA LYS A 24 -6.52 -0.90 5.82
C LYS A 24 -7.44 -1.81 5.03
N MET A 25 -8.19 -2.67 5.72
CA MET A 25 -9.27 -3.43 5.11
C MET A 25 -10.48 -2.53 4.93
N LEU A 26 -10.87 -2.29 3.67
CA LEU A 26 -12.01 -1.43 3.32
C LEU A 26 -13.33 -2.20 3.45
N THR A 27 -14.34 -1.55 4.03
CA THR A 27 -15.73 -2.03 4.06
C THR A 27 -16.40 -1.75 2.70
N GLU A 28 -17.49 -2.44 2.40
CA GLU A 28 -18.25 -2.21 1.15
C GLU A 28 -18.77 -0.77 1.04
N GLU A 29 -19.11 -0.14 2.16
CA GLU A 29 -19.53 1.26 2.19
C GLU A 29 -18.39 2.22 1.80
N HIS A 30 -17.17 2.00 2.33
CA HIS A 30 -16.01 2.79 1.93
C HIS A 30 -15.73 2.66 0.43
N LYS A 31 -15.85 1.44 -0.13
CA LYS A 31 -15.67 1.22 -1.58
C LYS A 31 -16.68 1.99 -2.41
N LYS A 32 -17.97 1.96 -2.04
CA LYS A 32 -19.02 2.71 -2.72
C LYS A 32 -18.75 4.22 -2.70
N LYS A 33 -18.39 4.76 -1.53
CA LYS A 33 -18.01 6.16 -1.37
C LYS A 33 -16.81 6.53 -2.25
N MET A 34 -15.75 5.72 -2.23
CA MET A 34 -14.57 5.93 -3.07
C MET A 34 -14.89 5.90 -4.57
N MET A 35 -15.76 4.99 -5.02
CA MET A 35 -16.21 4.97 -6.42
C MET A 35 -16.99 6.24 -6.79
N GLY A 36 -17.86 6.72 -5.90
CA GLY A 36 -18.61 7.97 -6.11
C GLY A 36 -17.68 9.18 -6.28
N PHE A 37 -16.69 9.33 -5.38
CA PHE A 37 -15.70 10.40 -5.50
C PHE A 37 -14.84 10.30 -6.76
N ALA A 38 -14.44 9.08 -7.14
CA ALA A 38 -13.66 8.86 -8.35
C ALA A 38 -14.44 9.24 -9.62
N LEU A 39 -15.75 8.97 -9.66
CA LEU A 39 -16.60 9.33 -10.80
C LEU A 39 -16.83 10.84 -10.89
N ASP A 40 -17.05 11.51 -9.76
CA ASP A 40 -17.16 12.99 -9.71
C ASP A 40 -15.86 13.64 -10.20
N PHE A 41 -14.70 13.16 -9.72
CA PHE A 41 -13.39 13.65 -10.15
C PHE A 41 -13.16 13.43 -11.65
N LEU A 42 -13.53 12.26 -12.17
CA LEU A 42 -13.41 11.95 -13.60
C LEU A 42 -14.31 12.85 -14.46
N THR A 43 -15.51 13.17 -13.99
CA THR A 43 -16.46 14.02 -14.71
C THR A 43 -15.93 15.44 -14.81
N ARG A 44 -15.43 16.00 -13.70
CA ARG A 44 -14.79 17.33 -13.69
C ARG A 44 -13.55 17.39 -14.57
N TYR A 45 -12.75 16.32 -14.57
CA TYR A 45 -11.61 16.23 -15.47
C TYR A 45 -12.04 16.16 -16.94
N ALA A 46 -13.13 15.45 -17.27
CA ALA A 46 -13.64 15.41 -18.64
C ALA A 46 -14.12 16.78 -19.15
N GLU A 47 -14.62 17.64 -18.26
CA GLU A 47 -15.09 18.99 -18.60
C GLU A 47 -13.95 20.01 -18.72
N ALA A 48 -13.01 20.01 -17.77
CA ALA A 48 -11.99 21.06 -17.64
C ALA A 48 -10.56 20.61 -18.03
N GLY A 49 -10.35 19.32 -18.25
CA GLY A 49 -9.05 18.75 -18.63
C GLY A 49 -7.95 19.07 -17.64
N ASP A 50 -6.76 19.35 -18.16
CA ASP A 50 -5.56 19.61 -17.33
C ASP A 50 -5.65 20.92 -16.54
N VAL A 51 -6.49 21.88 -16.94
CA VAL A 51 -6.73 23.11 -16.17
C VAL A 51 -7.28 22.80 -14.77
N PHE A 52 -8.08 21.75 -14.65
CA PHE A 52 -8.56 21.29 -13.34
C PHE A 52 -7.43 20.71 -12.49
N LEU A 53 -6.49 19.96 -13.09
CA LEU A 53 -5.37 19.37 -12.38
C LEU A 53 -4.37 20.43 -11.91
N ASP A 54 -4.11 21.44 -12.73
CA ASP A 54 -3.22 22.57 -12.42
C ASP A 54 -3.67 23.38 -11.19
N GLN A 55 -4.95 23.31 -10.83
CA GLN A 55 -5.52 24.00 -9.68
C GLN A 55 -5.49 23.16 -8.39
N ILE A 56 -5.13 21.87 -8.47
CA ILE A 56 -5.11 20.98 -7.31
C ILE A 56 -3.78 21.10 -6.59
N VAL A 57 -3.83 21.60 -5.36
CA VAL A 57 -2.75 21.47 -4.39
C VAL A 57 -3.05 20.24 -3.53
N THR A 58 -2.15 19.26 -3.55
CA THR A 58 -2.22 18.09 -2.65
C THR A 58 -1.32 18.31 -1.44
N GLY A 59 -1.68 17.73 -0.31
CA GLY A 59 -0.85 17.72 0.88
C GLY A 59 -1.08 16.47 1.70
N ASP A 60 -0.02 15.94 2.28
CA ASP A 60 -0.08 14.81 3.21
C ASP A 60 1.03 14.91 4.26
N GLU A 61 0.84 14.23 5.38
CA GLU A 61 1.82 14.16 6.46
C GLU A 61 2.40 12.76 6.53
N THR A 62 3.73 12.65 6.52
CA THR A 62 4.41 11.36 6.56
C THR A 62 5.39 11.30 7.71
N TRP A 63 5.42 10.14 8.37
CA TRP A 63 6.41 9.85 9.40
C TRP A 63 7.72 9.41 8.76
N VAL A 64 8.79 10.16 9.01
CA VAL A 64 10.15 9.82 8.59
C VAL A 64 10.83 9.05 9.72
N TYR A 65 11.16 7.78 9.45
CA TYR A 65 11.79 6.86 10.39
C TYR A 65 13.30 6.80 10.15
N HIS A 66 14.09 6.84 11.22
CA HIS A 66 15.54 6.62 11.12
C HIS A 66 15.92 5.16 10.86
N TYR A 67 15.06 4.19 11.18
CA TYR A 67 15.33 2.76 11.03
C TYR A 67 14.09 1.97 10.60
N THR A 68 14.25 1.00 9.69
CA THR A 68 13.16 0.12 9.22
C THR A 68 13.39 -1.31 9.75
N PRO A 69 12.51 -1.85 10.62
CA PRO A 69 12.85 -3.04 11.41
C PRO A 69 12.56 -4.41 10.79
N GLU A 70 11.80 -4.54 9.71
CA GLU A 70 11.50 -5.86 9.11
C GLU A 70 11.58 -5.80 7.57
N SER A 71 12.44 -6.63 6.98
CA SER A 71 12.53 -6.75 5.52
C SER A 71 11.42 -7.65 4.98
N LYS A 72 10.91 -7.34 3.78
CA LYS A 72 9.88 -8.14 3.10
C LYS A 72 10.23 -9.64 3.02
N GLN A 73 11.52 -9.96 2.92
CA GLN A 73 12.03 -11.34 2.86
C GLN A 73 11.84 -12.12 4.17
N GLN A 74 11.94 -11.46 5.33
CA GLN A 74 11.77 -12.09 6.64
C GLN A 74 10.30 -12.47 6.91
N SER A 75 9.36 -11.76 6.26
CA SER A 75 7.91 -11.96 6.46
C SER A 75 7.28 -13.08 5.60
N MET A 76 8.08 -13.86 4.86
CA MET A 76 7.58 -14.86 3.93
C MET A 76 6.99 -16.08 4.65
N GLN A 77 5.77 -16.48 4.27
CA GLN A 77 5.08 -17.65 4.82
C GLN A 77 4.82 -18.70 3.74
N TRP A 78 4.68 -19.96 4.14
CA TRP A 78 4.30 -21.04 3.24
C TRP A 78 2.78 -21.04 3.05
N CYS A 79 2.31 -20.97 1.80
CA CYS A 79 0.89 -21.00 1.46
C CYS A 79 0.61 -22.06 0.39
N HIS A 80 -0.55 -22.70 0.46
CA HIS A 80 -1.00 -23.60 -0.59
C HIS A 80 -1.40 -22.81 -1.84
N SER A 81 -1.22 -23.40 -3.03
CA SER A 81 -1.45 -22.70 -4.31
C SER A 81 -2.87 -22.14 -4.48
N ASN A 82 -3.87 -22.73 -3.82
CA ASN A 82 -5.28 -22.32 -3.88
C ASN A 82 -5.73 -21.47 -2.69
N SER A 83 -4.84 -21.15 -1.75
CA SER A 83 -5.20 -20.37 -0.57
C SER A 83 -5.23 -18.87 -0.87
N PRO A 84 -6.18 -18.11 -0.28
CA PRO A 84 -6.16 -16.67 -0.37
C PRO A 84 -4.85 -16.13 0.21
N LYS A 85 -4.26 -15.14 -0.48
CA LYS A 85 -3.01 -14.51 -0.01
C LYS A 85 -3.27 -13.82 1.33
N ALA A 86 -2.47 -14.17 2.34
CA ALA A 86 -2.50 -13.49 3.62
C ALA A 86 -2.29 -11.97 3.41
N LYS A 87 -3.05 -11.17 4.15
CA LYS A 87 -2.92 -9.72 4.21
C LYS A 87 -2.40 -9.36 5.59
N LYS A 88 -1.27 -8.66 5.66
CA LYS A 88 -0.68 -8.19 6.92
C LYS A 88 -0.84 -6.67 6.98
N CYS A 89 -1.41 -6.18 8.07
CA CYS A 89 -1.46 -4.75 8.40
C CYS A 89 -0.13 -4.33 9.06
N LYS A 90 0.26 -3.07 8.89
CA LYS A 90 1.50 -2.53 9.48
C LYS A 90 1.35 -2.29 10.98
N ALA A 91 2.31 -2.76 11.77
CA ALA A 91 2.44 -2.44 13.19
C ALA A 91 3.26 -1.15 13.37
N SER A 92 3.00 -0.38 14.43
CA SER A 92 3.69 0.90 14.70
C SER A 92 5.10 0.67 15.28
N ILE A 93 6.03 1.54 14.91
CA ILE A 93 7.44 1.54 15.35
C ILE A 93 7.58 2.64 16.42
N SER A 94 8.25 2.38 17.55
CA SER A 94 8.21 3.26 18.73
C SER A 94 9.48 4.08 19.01
N THR A 95 10.38 4.32 18.06
CA THR A 95 11.67 4.95 18.41
C THR A 95 12.15 5.95 17.36
N LYS A 96 12.00 7.25 17.69
CA LYS A 96 12.41 8.46 16.94
C LYS A 96 11.82 8.57 15.53
N GLN A 97 10.74 9.35 15.41
CA GLN A 97 10.10 9.72 14.15
C GLN A 97 10.02 11.24 14.07
N ILE A 98 10.21 11.78 12.87
CA ILE A 98 9.90 13.18 12.55
C ILE A 98 8.64 13.17 11.68
N LEU A 99 7.68 14.04 11.97
CA LEU A 99 6.53 14.26 11.11
C LEU A 99 6.91 15.29 10.07
N ALA A 100 6.91 14.90 8.79
CA ALA A 100 7.13 15.82 7.69
C ALA A 100 5.78 16.12 7.02
N SER A 101 5.47 17.40 6.84
CA SER A 101 4.29 17.83 6.08
C SER A 101 4.74 18.22 4.67
N VAL A 102 4.16 17.56 3.66
CA VAL A 102 4.51 17.79 2.26
C VAL A 102 3.29 18.32 1.53
N PHE A 103 3.46 19.42 0.81
CA PHE A 103 2.47 19.98 -0.10
C PHE A 103 3.03 20.01 -1.51
N GLY A 104 2.19 19.87 -2.53
CA GLY A 104 2.65 19.94 -3.90
C GLY A 104 1.54 20.23 -4.90
N THR A 105 1.98 20.68 -6.06
CA THR A 105 1.16 20.77 -7.27
C THR A 105 1.74 19.84 -8.34
N ASP A 106 1.14 19.84 -9.52
CA ASP A 106 1.68 19.21 -10.73
C ASP A 106 3.13 19.61 -11.07
N LYS A 107 3.55 20.82 -10.65
CA LYS A 107 4.83 21.45 -11.02
C LYS A 107 5.91 21.35 -9.95
N ALA A 108 5.56 21.36 -8.66
CA ALA A 108 6.55 21.41 -7.59
C ALA A 108 6.02 20.83 -6.27
N PHE A 109 6.95 20.37 -5.43
CA PHE A 109 6.68 19.93 -4.06
C PHE A 109 7.44 20.80 -3.07
N PHE A 110 6.81 21.09 -1.93
CA PHE A 110 7.34 21.82 -0.80
C PHE A 110 7.22 20.94 0.46
N CYS A 111 8.29 20.87 1.23
CA CYS A 111 8.32 20.18 2.51
C CYS A 111 8.49 21.20 3.63
N TRP A 112 7.64 21.13 4.64
CA TRP A 112 7.74 21.91 5.87
C TRP A 112 8.19 20.98 7.01
N ASN A 113 9.14 21.43 7.83
CA ASN A 113 9.67 20.71 8.98
C ASN A 113 10.01 21.68 10.11
#